data_AF-A0A1I8BNF3-F1
#
_entry.id   AF-A0A1I8BNF3-F1
#
_cell.length_a   1.000
_cell.length_b   1.000
_cell.length_c   1.000
_cell.angle_alpha   90.00
_cell.angle_beta   90.00
_cell.angle_gamma   90.00
#
_symmetry.space_group_name_H-M   'P 1'
#
loop_
_entity.id
_entity.type
_entity.pdbx_description
1 polymer ?
#
loop_
_entity_poly.entity_id
_entity_poly.type
_entity_poly.pdbx_seq_one_letter_code
_entity_poly.pdbx_strand_id
1 'polypeptide(L)'
;IEVFSSRYDAKKVYVERKPLIYNNPRFDMEHTKSLIDVDNELQTLQKDKEILKQRQERVTKAKENIKVRVEEYKEKNEKEKSDEIERYREMTAKFKDKLKAFSKEKPNLEEAQAKYTEASNKILESAIGDFEKIVDSMEDQRNPINILALNCDELVRLIARRKQLKTEKEIFEEICRNNNEKYQEKLKLRLEAKDEVDYRKSVFKNLAKCSPPGSSGEVSNDDKREFEQLLKEFKERAIPDDLEGIEKKIIDEQKKSSKDRQDGTEKDAEEYKKLVTEHDKLKQSINSATERNDRWKRRMDTELTSWLEQLRPMIDSINENFSVFFATLGCVGEVKLDEPENKVSFNFRDV
;
A
#
# COMPACT_ATOMS: atom_id res chain seq x y z
N ILE A 1 -41.44 37.64 101.98
CA ILE A 1 -42.66 37.16 102.67
C ILE A 1 -42.27 36.98 104.13
N GLU A 2 -42.48 38.04 104.91
CA GLU A 2 -42.57 37.98 106.37
C GLU A 2 -43.95 37.43 106.74
N VAL A 3 -44.04 36.62 107.79
CA VAL A 3 -45.24 36.56 108.66
C VAL A 3 -44.80 36.34 110.11
N PHE A 4 -45.34 37.19 110.96
CA PHE A 4 -45.13 37.34 112.41
C PHE A 4 -46.09 36.48 113.25
N SER A 5 -45.82 36.50 114.57
CA SER A 5 -46.72 36.24 115.73
C SER A 5 -46.72 34.80 116.28
N SER A 6 -46.88 34.53 117.58
CA SER A 6 -47.25 35.35 118.75
C SER A 6 -46.83 34.67 120.07
N ARG A 7 -46.66 35.48 121.11
CA ARG A 7 -46.42 35.15 122.53
C ARG A 7 -47.62 34.43 123.18
N TYR A 8 -47.39 33.62 124.23
CA TYR A 8 -48.15 33.70 125.49
C TYR A 8 -47.45 32.97 126.65
N ASP A 9 -47.30 33.69 127.77
CA ASP A 9 -46.86 33.26 129.10
C ASP A 9 -47.95 32.47 129.84
N ALA A 10 -47.55 31.51 130.68
CA ALA A 10 -48.31 31.16 131.89
C ALA A 10 -47.38 30.64 133.00
N LYS A 11 -47.18 31.50 134.01
CA LYS A 11 -46.63 31.19 135.34
C LYS A 11 -47.39 30.04 136.01
N LYS A 12 -46.69 29.23 136.81
CA LYS A 12 -47.16 28.85 138.16
C LYS A 12 -46.00 28.45 139.07
N VAL A 13 -45.83 29.30 140.08
CA VAL A 13 -45.07 29.14 141.33
C VAL A 13 -45.82 28.15 142.22
N TYR A 14 -45.13 27.27 142.96
CA TYR A 14 -45.47 26.94 144.35
C TYR A 14 -44.25 26.36 145.09
N VAL A 15 -44.11 26.82 146.33
CA VAL A 15 -43.04 26.61 147.32
C VAL A 15 -43.43 25.48 148.29
N GLU A 16 -42.41 24.78 148.81
CA GLU A 16 -42.30 23.92 150.02
C GLU A 16 -43.52 23.20 150.62
N ARG A 17 -43.31 21.91 150.95
CA ARG A 17 -43.59 21.33 152.28
C ARG A 17 -43.08 19.87 152.40
N LYS A 18 -42.35 19.58 153.47
CA LYS A 18 -42.31 18.27 154.17
C LYS A 18 -43.11 18.44 155.48
N PRO A 19 -43.38 17.39 156.29
CA PRO A 19 -43.70 15.98 156.02
C PRO A 19 -45.02 15.56 156.75
N LEU A 20 -45.41 14.27 156.70
CA LEU A 20 -45.89 13.44 157.85
C LEU A 20 -46.92 12.34 157.43
N ILE A 21 -46.46 11.09 157.62
CA ILE A 21 -47.10 9.88 158.19
C ILE A 21 -48.52 9.39 157.78
N TYR A 22 -48.56 8.05 157.64
CA TYR A 22 -49.60 7.07 158.01
C TYR A 22 -50.38 6.33 156.89
N ASN A 23 -50.02 5.04 156.75
CA ASN A 23 -50.82 3.82 156.57
C ASN A 23 -52.01 3.75 155.57
N ASN A 24 -51.80 2.96 154.50
CA ASN A 24 -52.48 1.71 154.10
C ASN A 24 -54.05 1.65 153.99
N PRO A 25 -54.61 0.68 153.25
CA PRO A 25 -54.75 0.57 151.79
C PRO A 25 -56.23 0.45 151.35
N ARG A 26 -56.52 0.61 150.06
CA ARG A 26 -57.38 -0.31 149.30
C ARG A 26 -57.35 0.06 147.81
N PHE A 27 -56.71 -0.82 147.05
CA PHE A 27 -56.56 -0.79 145.60
C PHE A 27 -57.90 -1.08 144.92
N ASP A 28 -58.23 -0.26 143.91
CA ASP A 28 -59.32 -0.50 142.97
C ASP A 28 -58.71 -0.83 141.58
N MET A 29 -59.12 -1.95 140.99
CA MET A 29 -58.42 -2.64 139.88
C MET A 29 -58.55 -1.96 138.50
N GLU A 30 -59.31 -0.87 138.37
CA GLU A 30 -59.51 -0.20 137.07
C GLU A 30 -58.46 0.88 136.78
N HIS A 31 -57.87 1.52 137.80
CA HIS A 31 -56.78 2.49 137.60
C HIS A 31 -55.46 1.83 137.16
N THR A 32 -55.21 0.58 137.53
CA THR A 32 -54.00 -0.14 137.11
C THR A 32 -54.03 -0.53 135.63
N LYS A 33 -55.19 -0.82 135.02
CA LYS A 33 -55.28 -1.06 133.57
C LYS A 33 -55.02 0.19 132.74
N SER A 34 -55.59 1.34 133.14
CA SER A 34 -55.37 2.63 132.47
C SER A 34 -53.91 3.11 132.55
N LEU A 35 -53.23 2.88 133.67
CA LEU A 35 -51.80 3.19 133.82
C LEU A 35 -50.89 2.26 133.00
N ILE A 36 -51.24 0.99 132.86
CA ILE A 36 -50.49 0.03 132.03
C ILE A 36 -50.64 0.37 130.53
N ASP A 37 -51.82 0.77 130.08
CA ASP A 37 -52.02 1.19 128.68
C ASP A 37 -51.29 2.49 128.36
N VAL A 38 -51.29 3.47 129.27
CA VAL A 38 -50.52 4.72 129.13
C VAL A 38 -49.00 4.46 129.18
N ASP A 39 -48.52 3.56 130.04
CA ASP A 39 -47.10 3.19 130.10
C ASP A 39 -46.65 2.42 128.85
N ASN A 40 -47.51 1.56 128.30
CA ASN A 40 -47.28 0.89 127.02
C ASN A 40 -47.23 1.88 125.85
N GLU A 41 -48.13 2.87 125.80
CA GLU A 41 -48.10 3.96 124.82
C GLU A 41 -46.85 4.85 124.98
N LEU A 42 -46.40 5.11 126.21
CA LEU A 42 -45.17 5.84 126.47
C LEU A 42 -43.94 5.07 125.98
N GLN A 43 -43.90 3.76 126.19
CA GLN A 43 -42.81 2.91 125.70
C GLN A 43 -42.82 2.79 124.16
N THR A 44 -43.98 2.74 123.52
CA THR A 44 -44.07 2.73 122.04
C THR A 44 -43.66 4.09 121.47
N LEU A 45 -44.10 5.21 122.05
CA LEU A 45 -43.68 6.55 121.64
C LEU A 45 -42.18 6.79 121.86
N GLN A 46 -41.58 6.23 122.92
CA GLN A 46 -40.14 6.30 123.14
C GLN A 46 -39.37 5.50 122.08
N LYS A 47 -39.85 4.29 121.72
CA LYS A 47 -39.28 3.50 120.61
C LYS A 47 -39.44 4.23 119.28
N ASP A 48 -40.59 4.80 119.01
CA ASP A 48 -40.86 5.54 117.77
C ASP A 48 -40.01 6.81 117.68
N LYS A 49 -39.80 7.52 118.79
CA LYS A 49 -38.89 8.67 118.87
C LYS A 49 -37.45 8.28 118.53
N GLU A 50 -36.98 7.14 119.05
CA GLU A 50 -35.63 6.64 118.76
C GLU A 50 -35.51 6.19 117.29
N ILE A 51 -36.53 5.53 116.75
CA ILE A 51 -36.61 5.17 115.32
C ILE A 51 -36.60 6.43 114.44
N LEU A 52 -37.33 7.47 114.83
CA LEU A 52 -37.38 8.75 114.13
C LEU A 52 -36.02 9.45 114.14
N LYS A 53 -35.33 9.44 115.29
CA LYS A 53 -33.97 9.98 115.42
C LYS A 53 -32.98 9.24 114.52
N GLN A 54 -33.01 7.90 114.52
CA GLN A 54 -32.18 7.09 113.63
C GLN A 54 -32.50 7.32 112.15
N ARG A 55 -33.79 7.48 111.79
CA ARG A 55 -34.20 7.84 110.42
C ARG A 55 -33.70 9.23 110.03
N GLN A 56 -33.78 10.20 110.94
CA GLN A 56 -33.32 11.56 110.71
C GLN A 56 -31.80 11.61 110.50
N GLU A 57 -31.02 10.84 111.28
CA GLU A 57 -29.57 10.67 111.09
C GLU A 57 -29.22 9.97 109.77
N ARG A 58 -30.02 8.98 109.34
CA ARG A 58 -29.83 8.35 108.02
C ARG A 58 -30.13 9.33 106.89
N VAL A 59 -31.16 10.15 107.02
CA VAL A 59 -31.53 11.16 106.02
C VAL A 59 -30.49 12.28 105.95
N THR A 60 -29.93 12.74 107.08
CA THR A 60 -28.86 13.74 107.06
C THR A 60 -27.60 13.18 106.42
N LYS A 61 -27.17 11.96 106.78
CA LYS A 61 -26.03 11.28 106.11
C LYS A 61 -26.27 11.07 104.62
N ALA A 62 -27.48 10.70 104.21
CA ALA A 62 -27.83 10.55 102.80
C ALA A 62 -27.80 11.89 102.05
N LYS A 63 -28.29 12.98 102.66
CA LYS A 63 -28.21 14.33 102.09
C LYS A 63 -26.77 14.81 101.94
N GLU A 64 -25.92 14.58 102.93
CA GLU A 64 -24.48 14.90 102.88
C GLU A 64 -23.80 14.16 101.72
N ASN A 65 -24.04 12.84 101.60
CA ASN A 65 -23.48 12.03 100.52
C ASN A 65 -23.97 12.43 99.14
N ILE A 66 -25.25 12.79 98.99
CA ILE A 66 -25.78 13.30 97.71
C ILE A 66 -25.12 14.64 97.37
N LYS A 67 -24.91 15.52 98.34
CA LYS A 67 -24.27 16.82 98.14
C LYS A 67 -22.82 16.66 97.66
N VAL A 68 -22.05 15.76 98.28
CA VAL A 68 -20.68 15.43 97.84
C VAL A 68 -20.68 14.91 96.41
N ARG A 69 -21.54 13.94 96.08
CA ARG A 69 -21.61 13.39 94.72
C ARG A 69 -22.00 14.43 93.68
N VAL A 70 -22.94 15.32 93.99
CA VAL A 70 -23.35 16.41 93.07
C VAL A 70 -22.16 17.32 92.77
N GLU A 71 -21.34 17.65 93.76
CA GLU A 71 -20.18 18.51 93.56
C GLU A 71 -19.07 17.80 92.78
N GLU A 72 -18.81 16.51 93.06
CA GLU A 72 -17.91 15.67 92.24
C GLU A 72 -18.36 15.58 90.77
N TYR A 73 -19.67 15.44 90.52
CA TYR A 73 -20.19 15.43 89.15
C TYR A 73 -20.05 16.78 88.45
N LYS A 74 -20.21 17.91 89.16
CA LYS A 74 -19.99 19.24 88.58
C LYS A 74 -18.52 19.45 88.23
N GLU A 75 -17.61 19.16 89.15
CA GLU A 75 -16.17 19.30 88.91
C GLU A 75 -15.71 18.41 87.75
N LYS A 76 -16.20 17.17 87.68
CA LYS A 76 -15.90 16.27 86.58
C LYS A 76 -16.40 16.81 85.23
N ASN A 77 -17.63 17.34 85.19
CA ASN A 77 -18.23 17.87 83.97
C ASN A 77 -17.57 19.19 83.53
N GLU A 78 -17.15 20.05 84.47
CA GLU A 78 -16.39 21.26 84.16
C GLU A 78 -14.99 20.93 83.63
N LYS A 79 -14.33 19.92 84.19
CA LYS A 79 -13.03 19.45 83.72
C LYS A 79 -13.13 18.83 82.33
N GLU A 80 -14.13 17.99 82.07
CA GLU A 80 -14.37 17.41 80.75
C GLU A 80 -14.63 18.49 79.68
N LYS A 81 -15.42 19.52 80.01
CA LYS A 81 -15.63 20.67 79.11
C LYS A 81 -14.35 21.47 78.87
N SER A 82 -13.54 21.69 79.92
CA SER A 82 -12.26 22.38 79.79
C SER A 82 -11.30 21.61 78.88
N ASP A 83 -11.18 20.29 79.07
CA ASP A 83 -10.34 19.41 78.26
C ASP A 83 -10.81 19.36 76.80
N GLU A 84 -12.12 19.43 76.57
CA GLU A 84 -12.69 19.47 75.21
C GLU A 84 -12.41 20.81 74.51
N ILE A 85 -12.55 21.94 75.22
CA ILE A 85 -12.19 23.27 74.71
C ILE A 85 -10.70 23.34 74.34
N GLU A 86 -9.83 22.76 75.18
CA GLU A 86 -8.39 22.78 74.93
C GLU A 86 -8.03 21.93 73.69
N ARG A 87 -8.67 20.78 73.50
CA ARG A 87 -8.53 19.99 72.26
C ARG A 87 -8.94 20.76 71.01
N TYR A 88 -10.06 21.48 71.06
CA TYR A 88 -10.50 22.31 69.93
C TYR A 88 -9.53 23.47 69.66
N ARG A 89 -8.94 24.07 70.70
CA ARG A 89 -7.92 25.11 70.54
C ARG A 89 -6.64 24.59 69.89
N GLU A 90 -6.13 23.45 70.35
CA GLU A 90 -4.96 22.80 69.75
C GLU A 90 -5.20 22.44 68.29
N MET A 91 -6.40 21.91 67.98
CA MET A 91 -6.77 21.57 66.61
C MET A 91 -6.84 22.82 65.73
N THR A 92 -7.43 23.91 66.24
CA THR A 92 -7.49 25.20 65.54
C THR A 92 -6.11 25.79 65.31
N ALA A 93 -5.21 25.71 66.29
CA ALA A 93 -3.82 26.15 66.15
C ALA A 93 -3.08 25.36 65.07
N LYS A 94 -3.20 24.02 65.07
CA LYS A 94 -2.63 23.15 64.03
C LYS A 94 -3.17 23.47 62.64
N PHE A 95 -4.47 23.74 62.50
CA PHE A 95 -5.05 24.17 61.22
C PHE A 95 -4.54 25.53 60.79
N LYS A 96 -4.41 26.49 61.72
CA LYS A 96 -3.88 27.83 61.43
C LYS A 96 -2.42 27.79 60.98
N ASP A 97 -1.60 26.93 61.58
CA ASP A 97 -0.21 26.75 61.20
C ASP A 97 -0.07 26.04 59.85
N LYS A 98 -0.89 25.01 59.58
CA LYS A 98 -0.99 24.40 58.24
C LYS A 98 -1.40 25.42 57.17
N LEU A 99 -2.36 26.29 57.48
CA LEU A 99 -2.83 27.31 56.54
C LEU A 99 -1.74 28.36 56.24
N LYS A 100 -0.95 28.74 57.25
CA LYS A 100 0.23 29.60 57.07
C LYS A 100 1.36 28.92 56.30
N ALA A 101 1.57 27.62 56.48
CA ALA A 101 2.53 26.86 55.70
C ALA A 101 2.11 26.84 54.22
N PHE A 102 0.84 26.53 53.92
CA PHE A 102 0.32 26.57 52.56
C PHE A 102 0.31 27.97 51.93
N SER A 103 0.17 29.04 52.73
CA SER A 103 0.27 30.40 52.19
C SER A 103 1.71 30.82 51.88
N LYS A 104 2.71 30.23 52.56
CA LYS A 104 4.15 30.44 52.26
C LYS A 104 4.63 29.56 51.11
N GLU A 105 4.05 28.38 50.96
CA GLU A 105 4.31 27.43 49.87
C GLU A 105 3.35 27.62 48.70
N LYS A 106 2.95 28.84 48.38
CA LYS A 106 2.16 29.08 47.16
C LYS A 106 3.08 28.76 45.97
N PRO A 107 2.89 27.64 45.24
CA PRO A 107 3.80 27.29 44.16
C PRO A 107 3.69 28.38 43.10
N ASN A 108 4.82 28.94 42.68
CA ASN A 108 4.85 29.96 41.66
C ASN A 108 4.48 29.32 40.31
N LEU A 109 3.17 29.24 40.03
CA LEU A 109 2.58 28.59 38.86
C LEU A 109 3.16 29.15 37.56
N GLU A 110 3.45 30.45 37.51
CA GLU A 110 4.07 31.09 36.34
C GLU A 110 5.50 30.60 36.11
N GLU A 111 6.29 30.42 37.17
CA GLU A 111 7.66 29.90 37.07
C GLU A 111 7.69 28.41 36.71
N ALA A 112 6.73 27.62 37.23
CA ALA A 112 6.58 26.22 36.85
C ALA A 112 6.14 26.07 35.38
N GLN A 113 5.23 26.92 34.91
CA GLN A 113 4.78 26.94 33.52
C GLN A 113 5.90 27.40 32.58
N ALA A 114 6.70 28.40 32.98
CA ALA A 114 7.88 28.83 32.22
C ALA A 114 8.95 27.74 32.12
N LYS A 115 9.22 27.00 33.21
CA LYS A 115 10.15 25.86 33.18
C LYS A 115 9.65 24.72 32.29
N TYR A 116 8.34 24.48 32.29
CA TYR A 116 7.73 23.46 31.43
C TYR A 116 7.82 23.85 29.95
N THR A 117 7.51 25.10 29.59
CA THR A 117 7.61 25.57 28.21
C THR A 117 9.05 25.59 27.71
N GLU A 118 10.00 26.01 28.55
CA GLU A 118 11.43 25.96 28.20
C GLU A 118 11.91 24.52 27.97
N ALA A 119 11.51 23.57 28.82
CA ALA A 119 11.83 22.16 28.64
C ALA A 119 11.18 21.58 27.38
N SER A 120 9.91 21.93 27.12
CA SER A 120 9.19 21.52 25.91
C SER A 120 9.86 22.05 24.65
N ASN A 121 10.30 23.31 24.65
CA ASN A 121 10.99 23.93 23.52
C ASN A 121 12.36 23.27 23.27
N LYS A 122 13.12 22.96 24.32
CA LYS A 122 14.39 22.21 24.21
C LYS A 122 14.21 20.83 23.58
N ILE A 123 13.14 20.12 23.96
CA ILE A 123 12.80 18.82 23.37
C ILE A 123 12.46 18.98 21.88
N LEU A 124 11.68 20.00 21.53
CA LEU A 124 11.33 20.33 20.15
C LEU A 124 12.55 20.69 19.31
N GLU A 125 13.44 21.55 19.80
CA GLU A 125 14.69 21.91 19.11
C GLU A 125 15.58 20.70 18.88
N SER A 126 15.73 19.82 19.89
CA SER A 126 16.47 18.57 19.73
C SER A 126 15.84 17.67 18.67
N ALA A 127 14.52 17.51 18.68
CA ALA A 127 13.81 16.68 17.70
C ALA A 127 13.96 17.24 16.28
N ILE A 128 13.83 18.55 16.10
CA ILE A 128 14.04 19.23 14.82
C ILE A 128 15.46 18.99 14.32
N GLY A 129 16.48 19.20 15.17
CA GLY A 129 17.87 18.98 14.79
C GLY A 129 18.18 17.53 14.42
N ASP A 130 17.50 16.55 15.04
CA ASP A 130 17.65 15.14 14.65
C ASP A 130 16.94 14.81 13.33
N PHE A 131 15.78 15.43 13.06
CA PHE A 131 15.13 15.32 11.75
C PHE A 131 15.96 15.94 10.63
N GLU A 132 16.56 17.12 10.86
CA GLU A 132 17.45 17.78 9.89
C GLU A 132 18.64 16.88 9.54
N LYS A 133 19.32 16.28 10.53
CA LYS A 133 20.40 15.31 10.27
C LYS A 133 19.94 14.11 9.44
N ILE A 134 18.74 13.60 9.69
CA ILE A 134 18.19 12.48 8.92
C ILE A 134 17.97 12.91 7.46
N VAL A 135 17.37 14.08 7.25
CA VAL A 135 17.13 14.64 5.91
C VAL A 135 18.46 14.86 5.18
N ASP A 136 19.43 15.50 5.81
CA ASP A 136 20.77 15.71 5.23
C ASP A 136 21.41 14.37 4.84
N SER A 137 21.33 13.36 5.71
CA SER A 137 21.86 12.02 5.40
C SER A 137 21.15 11.35 4.23
N MET A 138 19.84 11.60 4.06
CA MET A 138 19.05 11.07 2.94
C MET A 138 19.41 11.80 1.64
N GLU A 139 19.62 13.11 1.67
CA GLU A 139 20.07 13.88 0.50
C GLU A 139 21.49 13.48 0.07
N ASP A 140 22.40 13.30 1.03
CA ASP A 140 23.76 12.80 0.79
C ASP A 140 23.77 11.40 0.16
N GLN A 141 22.81 10.53 0.53
CA GLN A 141 22.66 9.20 -0.10
C GLN A 141 21.98 9.24 -1.46
N ARG A 142 21.07 10.21 -1.70
CA ARG A 142 20.35 10.36 -2.96
C ARG A 142 21.26 10.78 -4.12
N ASN A 143 22.26 11.63 -3.86
CA ASN A 143 23.20 12.12 -4.88
C ASN A 143 24.04 11.00 -5.53
N PRO A 144 24.74 10.12 -4.78
CA PRO A 144 25.47 8.98 -5.32
C PRO A 144 24.57 8.02 -6.10
N ILE A 145 23.35 7.75 -5.63
CA ILE A 145 22.39 6.87 -6.31
C ILE A 145 22.00 7.45 -7.67
N ASN A 146 21.70 8.75 -7.75
CA ASN A 146 21.41 9.42 -9.01
C ASN A 146 22.61 9.40 -9.96
N ILE A 147 23.82 9.64 -9.45
CA ILE A 147 25.07 9.55 -10.24
C ILE A 147 25.28 8.12 -10.76
N LEU A 148 25.05 7.10 -9.92
CA LEU A 148 25.17 5.70 -10.32
C LEU A 148 24.16 5.34 -11.40
N ALA A 149 22.90 5.77 -11.25
CA ALA A 149 21.83 5.51 -12.21
C ALA A 149 22.14 6.15 -13.58
N LEU A 150 22.60 7.40 -13.59
CA LEU A 150 23.02 8.08 -14.83
C LEU A 150 24.20 7.37 -15.50
N ASN A 151 25.19 6.93 -14.72
CA ASN A 151 26.34 6.18 -15.24
C ASN A 151 25.94 4.79 -15.79
N CYS A 152 24.96 4.12 -15.16
CA CYS A 152 24.41 2.86 -15.67
C CYS A 152 23.69 3.04 -17.01
N ASP A 153 22.87 4.08 -17.15
CA ASP A 153 22.20 4.40 -18.41
C ASP A 153 23.19 4.71 -19.54
N GLU A 154 24.25 5.45 -19.23
CA GLU A 154 25.29 5.79 -20.19
C GLU A 154 26.10 4.55 -20.60
N LEU A 155 26.42 3.66 -19.67
CA LEU A 155 27.03 2.36 -19.96
C LEU A 155 26.15 1.50 -20.88
N VAL A 156 24.84 1.44 -20.62
CA VAL A 156 23.89 0.70 -21.48
C VAL A 156 23.88 1.28 -22.89
N ARG A 157 23.84 2.61 -23.05
CA ARG A 157 23.92 3.27 -24.36
C ARG A 157 25.23 2.97 -25.07
N LEU A 158 26.36 3.01 -24.37
CA LEU A 158 27.68 2.70 -24.94
C LEU A 158 27.79 1.24 -25.38
N ILE A 159 27.24 0.30 -24.61
CA ILE A 159 27.16 -1.12 -24.98
C ILE A 159 26.31 -1.31 -26.24
N ALA A 160 25.14 -0.66 -26.32
CA ALA A 160 24.29 -0.70 -27.50
C ALA A 160 24.99 -0.13 -28.74
N ARG A 161 25.66 1.03 -28.59
CA ARG A 161 26.43 1.66 -29.68
C ARG A 161 27.59 0.78 -30.15
N ARG A 162 28.30 0.12 -29.22
CA ARG A 162 29.38 -0.83 -29.55
C ARG A 162 28.85 -2.03 -30.36
N LYS A 163 27.69 -2.57 -30.01
CA LYS A 163 27.05 -3.66 -30.78
C LYS A 163 26.70 -3.20 -32.20
N GLN A 164 26.12 -2.02 -32.33
CA GLN A 164 25.79 -1.42 -33.64
C GLN A 164 27.03 -1.21 -34.51
N LEU A 165 28.11 -0.64 -33.95
CA LEU A 165 29.36 -0.44 -34.68
C LEU A 165 29.98 -1.77 -35.14
N LYS A 166 29.83 -2.84 -34.35
CA LYS A 166 30.29 -4.17 -34.75
C LYS A 166 29.53 -4.69 -35.97
N THR A 167 28.20 -4.56 -35.97
CA THR A 167 27.38 -4.94 -37.13
C THR A 167 27.66 -4.08 -38.35
N GLU A 168 27.83 -2.77 -38.18
CA GLU A 168 28.19 -1.86 -39.29
C GLU A 168 29.54 -2.22 -39.90
N LYS A 169 30.53 -2.59 -39.07
CA LYS A 169 31.83 -3.08 -39.53
C LYS A 169 31.71 -4.38 -40.32
N GLU A 170 30.94 -5.36 -39.83
CA GLU A 170 30.73 -6.64 -40.52
C GLU A 170 30.09 -6.43 -41.90
N ILE A 171 29.07 -5.57 -41.99
CA ILE A 171 28.43 -5.19 -43.26
C ILE A 171 29.45 -4.50 -44.20
N PHE A 172 30.24 -3.57 -43.68
CA PHE A 172 31.25 -2.87 -44.48
C PHE A 172 32.32 -3.84 -45.02
N GLU A 173 32.81 -4.76 -44.20
CA GLU A 173 33.78 -5.78 -44.60
C GLU A 173 33.21 -6.72 -45.68
N GLU A 174 31.92 -7.05 -45.62
CA GLU A 174 31.22 -7.83 -46.64
C GLU A 174 31.10 -7.06 -47.98
N ILE A 175 30.72 -5.78 -47.93
CA ILE A 175 30.68 -4.90 -49.11
C ILE A 175 32.07 -4.81 -49.78
N CYS A 176 33.13 -4.61 -48.98
CA CYS A 176 34.49 -4.57 -49.49
C CYS A 176 34.89 -5.90 -50.15
N ARG A 177 34.54 -7.04 -49.55
CA ARG A 177 34.80 -8.38 -50.13
C ARG A 177 34.12 -8.56 -51.48
N ASN A 178 32.81 -8.30 -51.54
CA ASN A 178 32.02 -8.45 -52.75
C ASN A 178 32.50 -7.53 -53.88
N ASN A 179 32.86 -6.28 -53.55
CA ASN A 179 33.43 -5.36 -54.53
C ASN A 179 34.81 -5.81 -55.03
N ASN A 180 35.65 -6.38 -54.15
CA ASN A 180 36.93 -6.94 -54.57
C ASN A 180 36.74 -8.15 -55.50
N GLU A 181 35.80 -9.06 -55.19
CA GLU A 181 35.47 -10.20 -56.06
C GLU A 181 35.03 -9.74 -57.46
N LYS A 182 34.10 -8.77 -57.53
CA LYS A 182 33.67 -8.16 -58.80
C LYS A 182 34.82 -7.49 -59.56
N TYR A 183 35.74 -6.85 -58.84
CA TYR A 183 36.93 -6.26 -59.44
C TYR A 183 37.83 -7.32 -60.07
N GLN A 184 38.08 -8.43 -59.36
CA GLN A 184 38.88 -9.54 -59.87
C GLN A 184 38.23 -10.20 -61.10
N GLU A 185 36.92 -10.38 -61.10
CA GLU A 185 36.18 -10.90 -62.25
C GLU A 185 36.32 -9.99 -63.48
N LYS A 186 36.15 -8.67 -63.31
CA LYS A 186 36.36 -7.69 -64.38
C LYS A 186 37.80 -7.68 -64.87
N LEU A 187 38.77 -7.83 -63.97
CA LEU A 187 40.18 -7.89 -64.34
C LEU A 187 40.46 -9.11 -65.22
N LYS A 188 39.88 -10.27 -64.88
CA LYS A 188 39.98 -11.49 -65.66
C LYS A 188 39.37 -11.33 -67.06
N LEU A 189 38.15 -10.81 -67.15
CA LEU A 189 37.49 -10.52 -68.44
C LEU A 189 38.31 -9.57 -69.31
N ARG A 190 38.96 -8.56 -68.70
CA ARG A 190 39.85 -7.65 -69.43
C ARG A 190 41.07 -8.37 -70.00
N LEU A 191 41.66 -9.29 -69.25
CA LEU A 191 42.80 -10.09 -69.71
C LEU A 191 42.38 -11.02 -70.85
N GLU A 192 41.27 -11.74 -70.70
CA GLU A 192 40.71 -12.62 -71.75
C GLU A 192 40.40 -11.83 -73.04
N ALA A 193 39.79 -10.64 -72.91
CA ALA A 193 39.52 -9.78 -74.06
C ALA A 193 40.81 -9.25 -74.73
N LYS A 194 41.85 -8.97 -73.95
CA LYS A 194 43.16 -8.56 -74.48
C LYS A 194 43.79 -9.69 -75.28
N ASP A 195 43.80 -10.90 -74.73
CA ASP A 195 44.36 -12.08 -75.39
C ASP A 195 43.61 -12.40 -76.69
N GLU A 196 42.28 -12.28 -76.68
CA GLU A 196 41.44 -12.45 -77.88
C GLU A 196 41.75 -11.39 -78.96
N VAL A 197 41.94 -10.13 -78.57
CA VAL A 197 42.33 -9.06 -79.51
C VAL A 197 43.71 -9.34 -80.10
N ASP A 198 44.66 -9.76 -79.28
CA ASP A 198 46.02 -10.07 -79.76
C ASP A 198 46.02 -11.32 -80.66
N TYR A 199 45.21 -12.32 -80.34
CA TYR A 199 44.96 -13.47 -81.22
C TYR A 199 44.36 -13.03 -82.55
N ARG A 200 43.27 -12.25 -82.56
CA ARG A 200 42.65 -11.74 -83.79
C ARG A 200 43.59 -10.87 -84.62
N LYS A 201 44.42 -10.04 -83.99
CA LYS A 201 45.47 -9.29 -84.68
C LYS A 201 46.48 -10.22 -85.37
N SER A 202 46.85 -11.32 -84.72
CA SER A 202 47.76 -12.32 -85.31
C SER A 202 47.12 -13.06 -86.49
N VAL A 203 45.84 -13.46 -86.35
CA VAL A 203 45.05 -14.09 -87.41
C VAL A 203 44.88 -13.12 -88.58
N PHE A 204 44.52 -11.87 -88.32
CA PHE A 204 44.41 -10.83 -89.34
C PHE A 204 45.74 -10.59 -90.06
N LYS A 205 46.87 -10.52 -89.34
CA LYS A 205 48.20 -10.41 -89.96
C LYS A 205 48.53 -11.61 -90.85
N ASN A 206 48.05 -12.81 -90.52
CA ASN A 206 48.26 -14.00 -91.34
C ASN A 206 47.30 -14.03 -92.54
N LEU A 207 46.04 -13.64 -92.38
CA LEU A 207 45.06 -13.51 -93.46
C LEU A 207 45.41 -12.37 -94.43
N ALA A 208 45.98 -11.27 -93.94
CA ALA A 208 46.47 -10.17 -94.77
C ALA A 208 47.70 -10.53 -95.63
N LYS A 209 48.31 -11.71 -95.40
CA LYS A 209 49.32 -12.28 -96.32
C LYS A 209 48.69 -13.00 -97.52
N CYS A 210 47.37 -13.18 -97.55
CA CYS A 210 46.66 -13.58 -98.76
C CYS A 210 46.65 -12.39 -99.71
N SER A 211 47.64 -12.34 -100.61
CA SER A 211 47.61 -11.45 -101.75
C SER A 211 46.40 -11.79 -102.65
N PRO A 212 45.87 -10.82 -103.42
CA PRO A 212 44.81 -11.08 -104.39
C PRO A 212 45.18 -12.24 -105.31
N PRO A 213 44.23 -13.07 -105.78
CA PRO A 213 44.51 -14.15 -106.72
C PRO A 213 45.11 -13.53 -107.99
N GLY A 214 46.43 -13.65 -108.13
CA GLY A 214 47.22 -12.95 -109.13
C GLY A 214 48.73 -12.93 -108.85
N SER A 215 49.16 -13.08 -107.60
CA SER A 215 50.59 -13.26 -107.29
C SER A 215 50.92 -14.71 -106.96
N SER A 216 51.47 -15.43 -107.94
CA SER A 216 52.30 -16.63 -107.80
C SER A 216 51.68 -17.93 -107.23
N GLY A 217 50.56 -18.39 -107.79
CA GLY A 217 50.09 -19.78 -107.62
C GLY A 217 48.97 -20.12 -108.60
N GLU A 218 48.95 -21.33 -109.16
CA GLU A 218 47.84 -21.81 -110.00
C GLU A 218 46.55 -21.83 -109.16
N VAL A 219 45.73 -20.79 -109.32
CA VAL A 219 44.41 -20.69 -108.69
C VAL A 219 43.47 -21.68 -109.38
N SER A 220 42.84 -22.57 -108.61
CA SER A 220 41.86 -23.54 -109.11
C SER A 220 40.74 -22.83 -109.87
N ASN A 221 40.21 -23.46 -110.93
CA ASN A 221 39.12 -22.87 -111.72
C ASN A 221 37.85 -22.64 -110.89
N ASP A 222 37.64 -23.42 -109.82
CA ASP A 222 36.52 -23.24 -108.90
C ASP A 222 36.68 -21.97 -108.06
N ASP A 223 37.89 -21.69 -107.54
CA ASP A 223 38.18 -20.48 -106.75
C ASP A 223 38.01 -19.20 -107.59
N LYS A 224 38.38 -19.25 -108.88
CA LYS A 224 38.13 -18.13 -109.81
C LYS A 224 36.64 -17.90 -110.00
N ARG A 225 35.86 -18.98 -110.09
CA ARG A 225 34.42 -18.92 -110.31
C ARG A 225 33.68 -18.39 -109.09
N GLU A 226 34.08 -18.83 -107.89
CA GLU A 226 33.58 -18.30 -106.62
C GLU A 226 33.93 -16.82 -106.45
N PHE A 227 35.15 -16.42 -106.82
CA PHE A 227 35.57 -15.02 -106.77
C PHE A 227 34.79 -14.13 -107.76
N GLU A 228 34.55 -14.61 -108.98
CA GLU A 228 33.69 -13.93 -109.96
C GLU A 228 32.25 -13.82 -109.47
N GLN A 229 31.73 -14.85 -108.80
CA GLN A 229 30.40 -14.85 -108.22
C GLN A 229 30.29 -13.88 -107.04
N LEU A 230 31.28 -13.84 -106.16
CA LEU A 230 31.40 -12.84 -105.08
C LEU A 230 31.50 -11.41 -105.63
N LEU A 231 32.31 -11.18 -106.67
CA LEU A 231 32.40 -9.89 -107.37
C LEU A 231 31.05 -9.47 -107.94
N LYS A 232 30.29 -10.42 -108.48
CA LYS A 232 28.95 -10.18 -109.01
C LYS A 232 27.98 -9.83 -107.88
N GLU A 233 27.98 -10.56 -106.77
CA GLU A 233 27.17 -10.27 -105.58
C GLU A 233 27.52 -8.92 -104.95
N PHE A 234 28.80 -8.54 -104.91
CA PHE A 234 29.25 -7.26 -104.39
C PHE A 234 28.71 -6.09 -105.21
N LYS A 235 28.77 -6.23 -106.55
CA LYS A 235 28.19 -5.27 -107.50
C LYS A 235 26.66 -5.22 -107.41
N GLU A 236 25.99 -6.37 -107.28
CA GLU A 236 24.53 -6.46 -107.14
C GLU A 236 24.04 -5.80 -105.84
N ARG A 237 24.76 -5.96 -104.73
CA ARG A 237 24.43 -5.33 -103.44
C ARG A 237 24.81 -3.84 -103.35
N ALA A 238 25.36 -3.29 -104.43
CA ALA A 238 25.81 -1.90 -104.53
C ALA A 238 26.60 -1.47 -103.28
N ILE A 239 27.49 -2.34 -102.80
CA ILE A 239 28.34 -2.05 -101.66
C ILE A 239 29.37 -1.02 -102.14
N PRO A 240 29.51 0.14 -101.48
CA PRO A 240 30.48 1.14 -101.90
C PRO A 240 31.89 0.56 -101.77
N ASP A 241 32.68 0.73 -102.84
CA ASP A 241 34.09 0.29 -102.89
C ASP A 241 35.03 1.30 -102.19
N ASP A 242 34.49 2.47 -101.80
CA ASP A 242 35.21 3.51 -101.07
C ASP A 242 34.84 3.51 -99.58
N LEU A 243 35.86 3.72 -98.75
CA LEU A 243 35.78 3.69 -97.28
C LEU A 243 34.74 4.70 -96.75
N GLU A 244 34.66 5.87 -97.38
CA GLU A 244 33.70 6.93 -97.07
C GLU A 244 32.24 6.51 -97.39
N GLY A 245 32.04 5.69 -98.42
CA GLY A 245 30.72 5.15 -98.77
C GLY A 245 30.25 4.07 -97.81
N ILE A 246 31.17 3.23 -97.32
CA ILE A 246 30.88 2.23 -96.28
C ILE A 246 30.50 2.93 -94.98
N GLU A 247 31.26 3.95 -94.58
CA GLU A 247 30.99 4.74 -93.38
C GLU A 247 29.61 5.41 -93.44
N LYS A 248 29.24 5.95 -94.60
CA LYS A 248 27.90 6.51 -94.83
C LYS A 248 26.79 5.46 -94.69
N LYS A 249 26.95 4.25 -95.23
CA LYS A 249 25.98 3.16 -95.04
C LYS A 249 25.87 2.73 -93.57
N ILE A 250 26.99 2.67 -92.83
CA ILE A 250 26.98 2.38 -91.40
C ILE A 250 26.18 3.45 -90.65
N ILE A 251 26.41 4.73 -90.95
CA ILE A 251 25.67 5.84 -90.34
C ILE A 251 24.18 5.77 -90.68
N ASP A 252 23.83 5.45 -91.93
CA ASP A 252 22.43 5.35 -92.35
C ASP A 252 21.70 4.17 -91.71
N GLU A 253 22.36 3.02 -91.55
CA GLU A 253 21.81 1.87 -90.81
C GLU A 253 21.73 2.13 -89.31
N GLN A 254 22.73 2.81 -88.71
CA GLN A 254 22.64 3.28 -87.34
C GLN A 254 21.44 4.21 -87.14
N LYS A 255 21.22 5.15 -88.08
CA LYS A 255 20.07 6.07 -88.09
C LYS A 255 18.73 5.36 -88.25
N LYS A 256 18.67 4.30 -89.06
CA LYS A 256 17.47 3.44 -89.15
C LYS A 256 17.21 2.72 -87.84
N SER A 257 18.24 2.13 -87.24
CA SER A 257 18.12 1.46 -85.94
C SER A 257 17.72 2.42 -84.82
N SER A 258 18.15 3.69 -84.87
CA SER A 258 17.81 4.71 -83.88
C SER A 258 16.41 5.29 -84.05
N LYS A 259 15.75 5.11 -85.21
CA LYS A 259 14.36 5.58 -85.41
C LYS A 259 13.33 4.64 -84.79
N ASP A 260 13.62 3.34 -84.75
CA ASP A 260 12.74 2.33 -84.11
C ASP A 260 13.10 2.06 -82.65
N ARG A 261 14.29 2.48 -82.20
CA ARG A 261 14.68 2.46 -80.79
C ARG A 261 14.15 3.69 -80.07
N GLN A 262 12.94 3.56 -79.53
CA GLN A 262 12.63 4.23 -78.27
C GLN A 262 13.44 3.51 -77.18
N ASP A 263 14.77 3.67 -77.21
CA ASP A 263 15.65 3.14 -76.18
C ASP A 263 15.18 3.77 -74.86
N GLY A 264 14.59 2.94 -74.01
CA GLY A 264 14.11 3.35 -72.70
C GLY A 264 15.23 4.11 -71.99
N THR A 265 14.87 5.26 -71.45
CA THR A 265 15.77 6.11 -70.67
C THR A 265 16.28 5.34 -69.45
N GLU A 266 17.43 5.72 -68.89
CA GLU A 266 17.92 5.16 -67.62
C GLU A 266 16.86 5.26 -66.50
N LYS A 267 16.02 6.30 -66.56
CA LYS A 267 14.85 6.47 -65.69
C LYS A 267 13.82 5.33 -65.83
N ASP A 268 13.59 4.83 -67.04
CA ASP A 268 12.63 3.74 -67.29
C ASP A 268 13.18 2.42 -66.70
N ALA A 269 14.50 2.22 -66.76
CA ALA A 269 15.16 1.08 -66.10
C ALA A 269 15.11 1.20 -64.56
N GLU A 270 15.26 2.40 -64.00
CA GLU A 270 15.10 2.65 -62.57
C GLU A 270 13.66 2.49 -62.10
N GLU A 271 12.69 2.96 -62.88
CA GLU A 271 11.27 2.82 -62.59
C GLU A 271 10.84 1.35 -62.64
N TYR A 272 11.32 0.61 -63.64
CA TYR A 272 11.12 -0.83 -63.70
C TYR A 272 11.70 -1.55 -62.47
N LYS A 273 12.92 -1.20 -62.03
CA LYS A 273 13.50 -1.76 -60.80
C LYS A 273 12.65 -1.44 -59.57
N LYS A 274 12.16 -0.21 -59.43
CA LYS A 274 11.27 0.19 -58.34
C LYS A 274 9.98 -0.62 -58.35
N LEU A 275 9.32 -0.73 -59.50
CA LEU A 275 8.10 -1.51 -59.67
C LEU A 275 8.31 -3.00 -59.33
N VAL A 276 9.43 -3.59 -59.74
CA VAL A 276 9.76 -4.98 -59.37
C VAL A 276 9.92 -5.13 -57.86
N THR A 277 10.64 -4.21 -57.20
CA THR A 277 10.79 -4.27 -55.74
C THR A 277 9.48 -4.06 -54.99
N GLU A 278 8.59 -3.21 -55.51
CA GLU A 278 7.28 -2.96 -54.92
C GLU A 278 6.38 -4.18 -55.09
N HIS A 279 6.38 -4.77 -56.28
CA HIS A 279 5.65 -6.02 -56.56
C HIS A 279 6.09 -7.15 -55.62
N ASP A 280 7.39 -7.32 -55.39
CA ASP A 280 7.89 -8.35 -54.46
C ASP A 280 7.50 -8.07 -53.00
N LYS A 281 7.51 -6.81 -52.57
CA LYS A 281 7.02 -6.42 -51.24
C LYS A 281 5.53 -6.70 -51.07
N LEU A 282 4.71 -6.35 -52.08
CA LEU A 282 3.28 -6.63 -52.07
C LEU A 282 3.00 -8.13 -52.03
N LYS A 283 3.74 -8.92 -52.81
CA LYS A 283 3.64 -10.38 -52.79
C LYS A 283 3.98 -10.98 -51.43
N GLN A 284 5.03 -10.49 -50.76
CA GLN A 284 5.37 -10.89 -49.39
C GLN A 284 4.28 -10.50 -48.37
N SER A 285 3.69 -9.31 -48.53
CA SER A 285 2.59 -8.85 -47.68
C SER A 285 1.35 -9.75 -47.81
N ILE A 286 0.97 -10.09 -49.04
CA ILE A 286 -0.14 -11.02 -49.32
C ILE A 286 0.13 -12.40 -48.72
N ASN A 287 1.34 -12.95 -48.91
CA ASN A 287 1.72 -14.23 -48.32
C ASN A 287 1.66 -14.18 -46.78
N SER A 288 2.14 -13.10 -46.17
CA SER A 288 2.09 -12.93 -44.72
C SER A 288 0.66 -12.82 -44.20
N ALA A 289 -0.22 -12.13 -44.93
CA ALA A 289 -1.62 -11.97 -44.58
C ALA A 289 -2.39 -13.28 -44.73
N THR A 290 -2.14 -14.05 -45.80
CA THR A 290 -2.76 -15.37 -46.01
C THR A 290 -2.34 -16.37 -44.94
N GLU A 291 -1.05 -16.46 -44.62
CA GLU A 291 -0.57 -17.28 -43.50
C GLU A 291 -1.19 -16.88 -42.16
N ARG A 292 -1.34 -15.57 -41.93
CA ARG A 292 -1.99 -15.07 -40.72
C ARG A 292 -3.43 -15.53 -40.67
N ASN A 293 -4.17 -15.39 -41.77
CA ASN A 293 -5.57 -15.81 -41.88
C ASN A 293 -5.71 -17.33 -41.63
N ASP A 294 -4.83 -18.14 -42.21
CA ASP A 294 -4.83 -19.59 -41.99
C ASP A 294 -4.54 -19.95 -40.52
N ARG A 295 -3.61 -19.23 -39.87
CA ARG A 295 -3.37 -19.38 -38.43
C ARG A 295 -4.60 -19.02 -37.61
N TRP A 296 -5.29 -17.93 -37.95
CA TRP A 296 -6.53 -17.52 -37.28
C TRP A 296 -7.64 -18.54 -37.46
N LYS A 297 -7.84 -19.06 -38.68
CA LYS A 297 -8.82 -20.12 -38.96
C LYS A 297 -8.57 -21.36 -38.11
N ARG A 298 -7.32 -21.87 -38.11
CA ARG A 298 -6.96 -23.03 -37.27
C ARG A 298 -7.19 -22.78 -35.78
N ARG A 299 -6.84 -21.59 -35.30
CA ARG A 299 -7.06 -21.22 -33.89
C ARG A 299 -8.55 -21.17 -33.58
N MET A 300 -9.35 -20.56 -34.44
CA MET A 300 -10.80 -20.49 -34.30
C MET A 300 -11.41 -21.89 -34.28
N ASP A 301 -11.00 -22.78 -35.19
CA ASP A 301 -11.46 -24.18 -35.22
C ASP A 301 -11.09 -24.91 -33.93
N THR A 302 -9.89 -24.68 -33.39
CA THR A 302 -9.45 -25.30 -32.13
C THR A 302 -10.24 -24.81 -30.94
N GLU A 303 -10.45 -23.50 -30.82
CA GLU A 303 -11.25 -22.90 -29.74
C GLU A 303 -12.73 -23.36 -29.84
N LEU A 304 -13.29 -23.40 -31.05
CA LEU A 304 -14.64 -23.90 -31.28
C LEU A 304 -14.77 -25.37 -30.89
N THR A 305 -13.78 -26.19 -31.25
CA THR A 305 -13.77 -27.63 -30.89
C THR A 305 -13.68 -27.81 -29.37
N SER A 306 -12.77 -27.06 -28.71
CA SER A 306 -12.62 -27.06 -27.25
C SER A 306 -13.92 -26.66 -26.54
N TRP A 307 -14.57 -25.61 -27.04
CA TRP A 307 -15.85 -25.15 -26.50
C TRP A 307 -16.97 -26.19 -26.70
N LEU A 308 -17.06 -26.81 -27.87
CA LEU A 308 -18.01 -27.89 -28.14
C LEU A 308 -17.77 -29.11 -27.26
N GLU A 309 -16.52 -29.49 -27.02
CA GLU A 309 -16.16 -30.60 -26.12
C GLU A 309 -16.62 -30.35 -24.68
N GLN A 310 -16.57 -29.10 -24.20
CA GLN A 310 -17.05 -28.74 -22.86
C GLN A 310 -18.58 -28.71 -22.78
N LEU A 311 -19.27 -28.37 -23.87
CA LEU A 311 -20.73 -28.31 -23.91
C LEU A 311 -21.37 -29.70 -24.00
N ARG A 312 -20.73 -30.67 -24.66
CA ARG A 312 -21.26 -32.03 -24.83
C ARG A 312 -21.70 -32.68 -23.51
N PRO A 313 -20.85 -32.74 -22.46
CA PRO A 313 -21.26 -33.29 -21.16
C PRO A 313 -22.43 -32.54 -20.51
N MET A 314 -22.52 -31.22 -20.72
CA MET A 314 -23.63 -30.43 -20.18
C MET A 314 -24.95 -30.77 -20.89
N ILE A 315 -24.91 -30.90 -22.22
CA ILE A 315 -26.07 -31.31 -23.02
C ILE A 315 -26.49 -32.73 -22.66
N ASP A 316 -25.54 -33.65 -22.50
CA ASP A 316 -25.81 -35.02 -22.06
C ASP A 316 -26.49 -35.05 -20.69
N SER A 317 -25.97 -34.28 -19.72
CA SER A 317 -26.60 -34.15 -18.39
C SER A 317 -28.01 -33.56 -18.46
N ILE A 318 -28.22 -32.57 -19.33
CA ILE A 318 -29.55 -31.99 -19.55
C ILE A 318 -30.50 -33.06 -20.13
N ASN A 319 -30.07 -33.81 -21.15
CA ASN A 319 -30.85 -34.89 -21.76
C ASN A 319 -31.20 -36.00 -20.75
N GLU A 320 -30.26 -36.39 -19.88
CA GLU A 320 -30.49 -37.35 -18.81
C GLU A 320 -31.54 -36.83 -17.81
N ASN A 321 -31.39 -35.57 -17.36
CA ASN A 321 -32.33 -34.96 -16.42
C ASN A 321 -33.75 -34.84 -17.02
N PHE A 322 -33.87 -34.46 -18.29
CA PHE A 322 -35.15 -34.43 -18.99
C PHE A 322 -35.76 -35.83 -19.10
N SER A 323 -34.96 -36.85 -19.44
CA SER A 323 -35.42 -38.23 -19.53
C SER A 323 -35.97 -38.74 -18.19
N VAL A 324 -35.26 -38.46 -17.09
CA VAL A 324 -35.71 -38.79 -15.73
C VAL A 324 -37.01 -38.05 -15.38
N PHE A 325 -37.08 -36.74 -15.66
CA PHE A 325 -38.26 -35.93 -15.39
C PHE A 325 -39.51 -36.41 -16.14
N PHE A 326 -39.39 -36.70 -17.44
CA PHE A 326 -40.50 -37.23 -18.23
C PHE A 326 -40.91 -38.65 -17.82
N ALA A 327 -39.96 -39.49 -17.40
CA ALA A 327 -40.25 -40.79 -16.82
C ALA A 327 -41.09 -40.65 -15.54
N THR A 328 -40.79 -39.68 -14.67
CA THR A 328 -41.59 -39.43 -13.45
C THR A 328 -43.01 -38.95 -13.74
N LEU A 329 -43.24 -38.32 -14.89
CA LEU A 329 -44.57 -37.89 -15.34
C LEU A 329 -45.37 -39.03 -15.99
N GLY A 330 -44.80 -40.23 -16.10
CA GLY A 330 -45.44 -41.40 -16.71
C GLY A 330 -45.45 -41.36 -18.25
N CYS A 331 -44.65 -40.48 -18.86
CA CYS A 331 -44.48 -40.43 -20.31
C CYS A 331 -43.51 -41.53 -20.75
N VAL A 332 -43.91 -42.36 -21.73
CA VAL A 332 -43.08 -43.44 -22.29
C VAL A 332 -42.45 -42.96 -23.60
N GLY A 333 -41.16 -42.63 -23.58
CA GLY A 333 -40.38 -42.18 -24.75
C GLY A 333 -39.00 -41.63 -24.34
N GLU A 334 -38.06 -41.55 -25.29
CA GLU A 334 -36.74 -40.91 -25.10
C GLU A 334 -36.81 -39.45 -25.59
N VAL A 335 -36.39 -38.50 -24.75
CA VAL A 335 -36.35 -37.07 -25.12
C VAL A 335 -34.88 -36.67 -25.27
N LYS A 336 -34.49 -36.28 -26.48
CA LYS A 336 -33.14 -35.80 -26.82
C LYS A 336 -33.24 -34.42 -27.43
N LEU A 337 -32.33 -33.53 -27.03
CA LEU A 337 -32.09 -32.27 -27.72
C LEU A 337 -31.48 -32.55 -29.11
N ASP A 338 -32.11 -32.00 -30.15
CA ASP A 338 -31.72 -32.20 -31.54
C ASP A 338 -30.47 -31.36 -31.88
N GLU A 339 -29.48 -31.97 -32.56
CA GLU A 339 -28.30 -31.27 -33.03
C GLU A 339 -28.55 -30.81 -34.47
N PRO A 340 -28.64 -29.50 -34.76
CA PRO A 340 -28.95 -29.03 -36.10
C PRO A 340 -27.84 -29.41 -37.11
N GLU A 341 -28.23 -29.96 -38.26
CA GLU A 341 -27.29 -30.46 -39.30
C GLU A 341 -26.37 -29.38 -39.91
N ASN A 342 -26.69 -28.10 -39.73
CA ASN A 342 -25.93 -27.00 -40.31
C ASN A 342 -24.72 -26.64 -39.45
N LYS A 343 -23.55 -27.17 -39.84
CA LYS A 343 -22.25 -26.59 -39.45
C LYS A 343 -22.22 -25.13 -39.87
N VAL A 344 -22.13 -24.22 -38.91
CA VAL A 344 -22.01 -22.78 -39.15
C VAL A 344 -20.76 -22.52 -39.99
N SER A 345 -20.93 -22.28 -41.29
CA SER A 345 -19.85 -21.83 -42.16
C SER A 345 -19.66 -20.33 -41.97
N PHE A 346 -18.63 -19.91 -41.24
CA PHE A 346 -18.28 -18.50 -41.12
C PHE A 346 -17.68 -18.00 -42.45
N ASN A 347 -18.52 -17.34 -43.26
CA ASN A 347 -18.08 -16.66 -44.48
C ASN A 347 -17.54 -15.27 -44.12
N PHE A 348 -16.22 -15.12 -44.12
CA PHE A 348 -15.52 -13.85 -43.85
C PHE A 348 -15.59 -12.83 -45.00
N ARG A 349 -16.64 -12.84 -45.82
CA ARG A 349 -16.77 -11.93 -46.98
C ARG A 349 -17.52 -10.63 -46.69
N ASP A 350 -18.11 -10.49 -45.50
CA ASP A 350 -18.96 -9.35 -45.13
C ASP A 350 -18.42 -8.58 -43.90
N VAL A 351 -17.13 -8.21 -43.91
CA VAL A 351 -16.58 -7.13 -43.05
C VAL A 351 -15.69 -6.21 -43.87
#